data_AF-A0A945MDG1-F1
#
_entry.id   AF-A0A945MDG1-F1
#
_cell.length_a   1.000
_cell.length_b   1.000
_cell.length_c   1.000
_cell.angle_alpha   90.00
_cell.angle_beta   90.00
_cell.angle_gamma   90.00
#
_symmetry.space_group_name_H-M   'P 1'
#
loop_
_entity.id
_entity.type
_entity.pdbx_description
1 polymer ?
#
loop_
_entity_poly.entity_id
_entity_poly.type
_entity_poly.pdbx_seq_one_letter_code
_entity_poly.pdbx_strand_id
1 'polypeptide(L)'
;MIEFECVVMDLTEKQITIPLPYFDHNIFKLLEEVVYSHLKSDEIPVRFVITAMNDNEIQCEFSALSGVEKELSTKINSIFQFNSRKIERTSSFNAVFLVPTGIGAEIGGHAGDATPVARVLAEVCDHLITHPNVVNASDINEIPENAFYVEGSAISNLMMGSSALQPKNKNRVLVIIDNHEIEMFANDTVNAVSAARATYGLDCVKVVKVDPPIKMHAEFVQSGRAAGRIYGFDRLRTILEENKGNFDAVALASVVDVDDQYHEDYFSREGLMTNPWGGVEAMLTHAVSMLFKIPAAHSPMLENQKVADFDLGLVEPRLAAEAVSLTFVQCMLKGLHRSPRIITDPDVMNEPDLFNVSNVSCLVIPDKCIGLPTLAALLQGIPVIAVRENINLMNNDLDKLPWASDQFYRVENYWEAAGVMSALKSGITPNSMRRPLNATKVEQRKF
;
A
#
# COMPACT_ATOMS: atom_id res chain seq x y z
N MET A 1 32.08 -24.11 5.11
CA MET A 1 31.54 -22.76 4.87
C MET A 1 31.33 -22.67 3.38
N ILE A 2 30.08 -22.71 2.95
CA ILE A 2 29.73 -22.41 1.56
C ILE A 2 29.60 -20.89 1.56
N GLU A 3 30.55 -20.20 0.92
CA GLU A 3 30.39 -18.78 0.60
C GLU A 3 29.20 -18.70 -0.35
N PHE A 4 28.05 -18.24 0.15
CA PHE A 4 27.02 -17.71 -0.74
C PHE A 4 27.58 -16.39 -1.27
N GLU A 5 27.91 -16.34 -2.56
CA GLU A 5 28.05 -15.05 -3.24
C GLU A 5 26.70 -14.35 -3.13
N CYS A 6 26.56 -13.42 -2.19
CA CYS A 6 25.36 -12.58 -2.09
C CYS A 6 25.25 -11.76 -3.37
N VAL A 7 24.33 -12.15 -4.25
CA VAL A 7 23.95 -11.35 -5.41
C VAL A 7 23.33 -10.06 -4.89
N VAL A 8 23.89 -8.92 -5.30
CA VAL A 8 23.36 -7.60 -4.95
C VAL A 8 21.95 -7.47 -5.51
N MET A 9 20.99 -7.19 -4.63
CA MET A 9 19.59 -6.99 -4.98
C MET A 9 19.23 -5.51 -4.79
N ASP A 10 18.76 -4.87 -5.87
CA ASP A 10 18.41 -3.45 -5.87
C ASP A 10 16.96 -3.23 -6.36
N LEU A 11 16.29 -2.21 -5.83
CA LEU A 11 14.97 -1.77 -6.29
C LEU A 11 15.09 -0.48 -7.09
N THR A 12 14.44 -0.43 -8.26
CA THR A 12 14.46 0.74 -9.16
C THR A 12 13.08 0.98 -9.77
N GLU A 13 12.73 2.24 -10.03
CA GLU A 13 11.50 2.61 -10.74
C GLU A 13 11.73 2.67 -12.27
N LYS A 14 10.74 2.23 -13.04
CA LYS A 14 10.74 2.24 -14.50
C LYS A 14 9.45 2.82 -15.05
N GLN A 15 9.53 3.38 -16.25
CA GLN A 15 8.41 3.99 -16.96
C GLN A 15 8.24 3.37 -18.35
N ILE A 16 7.00 3.17 -18.75
CA ILE A 16 6.62 2.69 -20.08
C ILE A 16 5.36 3.41 -20.56
N THR A 17 5.26 3.60 -21.87
CA THR A 17 4.04 4.07 -22.54
C THR A 17 3.56 2.98 -23.47
N ILE A 18 2.27 2.64 -23.39
CA ILE A 18 1.69 1.59 -24.24
C ILE A 18 0.41 2.11 -24.91
N PRO A 19 0.06 1.61 -26.11
CA PRO A 19 -1.22 1.94 -26.74
C PRO A 19 -2.40 1.64 -25.81
N LEU A 20 -3.45 2.47 -25.88
CA LEU A 20 -4.64 2.34 -25.03
C LEU A 20 -5.23 0.94 -25.20
N PRO A 21 -5.22 0.11 -24.14
CA PRO A 21 -5.72 -1.25 -24.25
C PRO A 21 -7.23 -1.29 -24.08
N TYR A 22 -7.84 -2.39 -24.49
CA TYR A 22 -9.18 -2.73 -24.02
C TYR A 22 -9.10 -3.26 -22.59
N PHE A 23 -9.87 -2.66 -21.68
CA PHE A 23 -9.91 -3.06 -20.26
C PHE A 23 -10.84 -4.25 -20.05
N ASP A 24 -10.51 -5.39 -20.66
CA ASP A 24 -11.21 -6.67 -20.51
C ASP A 24 -10.37 -7.68 -19.71
N HIS A 25 -10.80 -8.94 -19.66
CA HIS A 25 -10.09 -10.00 -18.93
C HIS A 25 -8.65 -10.27 -19.41
N ASN A 26 -8.24 -9.79 -20.59
CA ASN A 26 -6.89 -9.95 -21.11
C ASN A 26 -5.93 -8.83 -20.69
N ILE A 27 -6.42 -7.77 -20.04
CA ILE A 27 -5.60 -6.61 -19.67
C ILE A 27 -4.36 -7.01 -18.87
N PHE A 28 -4.50 -7.91 -17.88
CA PHE A 28 -3.37 -8.31 -17.05
C PHE A 28 -2.32 -9.09 -17.82
N LYS A 29 -2.74 -9.93 -18.77
CA LYS A 29 -1.82 -10.66 -19.64
C LYS A 29 -1.04 -9.69 -20.54
N LEU A 30 -1.72 -8.70 -21.12
CA LEU A 30 -1.08 -7.66 -21.92
C LEU A 30 -0.07 -6.85 -21.09
N LEU A 31 -0.48 -6.39 -19.91
CA LEU A 31 0.40 -5.63 -19.02
C LEU A 31 1.60 -6.46 -18.57
N GLU A 32 1.40 -7.74 -18.28
CA GLU A 32 2.46 -8.69 -17.97
C GLU A 32 3.45 -8.79 -19.14
N GLU A 33 3.00 -9.14 -20.34
CA GLU A 33 3.86 -9.26 -21.53
C GLU A 33 4.68 -7.98 -21.79
N VAL A 34 4.04 -6.81 -21.68
CA VAL A 34 4.74 -5.55 -21.91
C VAL A 34 5.73 -5.24 -20.80
N VAL A 35 5.35 -5.37 -19.52
CA VAL A 35 6.27 -5.10 -18.40
C VAL A 35 7.47 -6.03 -18.45
N TYR A 36 7.27 -7.33 -18.64
CA TYR A 36 8.38 -8.29 -18.73
C TYR A 36 9.31 -8.06 -19.93
N SER A 37 8.81 -7.48 -21.04
CA SER A 37 9.69 -7.10 -22.16
C SER A 37 10.61 -5.91 -21.86
N HIS A 38 10.35 -5.16 -20.79
CA HIS A 38 11.17 -4.04 -20.31
C HIS A 38 12.01 -4.40 -19.06
N LEU A 39 11.94 -5.66 -18.62
CA LEU A 39 12.75 -6.20 -17.52
C LEU A 39 13.99 -6.94 -18.07
N LYS A 40 15.08 -6.87 -17.32
CA LYS A 40 16.24 -7.75 -17.52
C LYS A 40 15.91 -9.15 -17.02
N SER A 41 16.71 -10.14 -17.41
CA SER A 41 16.47 -11.54 -17.07
C SER A 41 16.54 -11.87 -15.57
N ASP A 42 17.16 -11.00 -14.78
CA ASP A 42 17.33 -11.11 -13.33
C ASP A 42 16.41 -10.14 -12.55
N GLU A 43 15.50 -9.46 -13.24
CA GLU A 43 14.56 -8.53 -12.63
C GLU A 43 13.13 -9.09 -12.57
N ILE A 44 12.40 -8.74 -11.50
CA ILE A 44 10.97 -9.02 -11.35
C ILE A 44 10.19 -7.74 -11.02
N PRO A 45 8.92 -7.62 -11.45
CA PRO A 45 8.11 -6.45 -11.12
C PRO A 45 7.55 -6.57 -9.69
N VAL A 46 7.50 -5.44 -8.98
CA VAL A 46 7.09 -5.36 -7.56
C VAL A 46 5.81 -4.53 -7.39
N ARG A 47 5.67 -3.44 -8.15
CA ARG A 47 4.52 -2.50 -8.12
C ARG A 47 4.17 -2.12 -9.55
N PHE A 48 2.89 -1.85 -9.84
CA PHE A 48 2.45 -1.32 -11.13
C PHE A 48 1.33 -0.28 -10.94
N VAL A 49 1.35 0.78 -11.74
CA VAL A 49 0.33 1.83 -11.75
C VAL A 49 0.23 2.49 -13.13
N ILE A 50 -0.98 2.93 -13.50
CA ILE A 50 -1.23 3.78 -14.66
C ILE A 50 -1.29 5.23 -14.16
N THR A 51 -0.33 6.05 -14.56
CA THR A 51 -0.20 7.45 -14.10
C THR A 51 -0.99 8.42 -14.96
N ALA A 52 -1.15 8.12 -16.25
CA ALA A 52 -1.95 8.93 -17.16
C ALA A 52 -2.60 8.09 -18.26
N MET A 53 -3.76 8.56 -18.74
CA MET A 53 -4.52 7.94 -19.81
C MET A 53 -5.09 9.01 -20.74
N ASN A 54 -4.91 8.82 -22.05
CA ASN A 54 -5.60 9.60 -23.08
C ASN A 54 -6.32 8.66 -24.06
N ASP A 55 -6.83 9.19 -25.18
CA ASP A 55 -7.62 8.42 -26.15
C ASP A 55 -6.79 7.40 -26.96
N ASN A 56 -5.46 7.47 -26.91
CA ASN A 56 -4.56 6.68 -27.75
C ASN A 56 -3.58 5.81 -26.94
N GLU A 57 -3.20 6.22 -25.74
CA GLU A 57 -2.16 5.57 -24.94
C GLU A 57 -2.39 5.69 -23.43
N ILE A 58 -1.71 4.82 -22.68
CA ILE A 58 -1.54 4.91 -21.24
C ILE A 58 -0.06 5.01 -20.88
N GLN A 59 0.23 5.82 -19.87
CA GLN A 59 1.55 5.93 -19.25
C GLN A 59 1.54 5.12 -17.96
N CYS A 60 2.52 4.25 -17.80
CA CYS A 60 2.61 3.35 -16.66
C CYS A 60 3.97 3.49 -15.97
N GLU A 61 3.94 3.30 -14.66
CA GLU A 61 5.11 3.21 -13.78
C GLU A 61 5.13 1.85 -13.08
N PHE A 62 6.30 1.27 -12.93
CA PHE A 62 6.49 0.05 -12.16
C PHE A 62 7.87 -0.01 -11.51
N SER A 63 7.93 -0.61 -10.33
CA SER A 63 9.20 -0.87 -9.64
C SER A 63 9.70 -2.27 -9.99
N ALA A 64 11.00 -2.40 -10.20
CA ALA A 64 11.69 -3.66 -10.51
C ALA A 64 12.73 -3.99 -9.42
N LEU A 65 12.71 -5.23 -8.95
CA LEU A 65 13.74 -5.79 -8.07
C LEU A 65 14.74 -6.59 -8.92
N SER A 66 16.01 -6.20 -8.95
CA SER A 66 17.10 -6.89 -9.64
C SER A 66 17.79 -7.93 -8.74
N GLY A 67 18.67 -8.74 -9.33
CA GLY A 67 19.47 -9.72 -8.57
C GLY A 67 18.66 -10.89 -8.03
N VAL A 68 17.46 -11.14 -8.55
CA VAL A 68 16.62 -12.26 -8.13
C VAL A 68 17.08 -13.53 -8.82
N GLU A 69 17.56 -14.49 -8.02
CA GLU A 69 17.94 -15.81 -8.51
C GLU A 69 16.78 -16.49 -9.25
N LYS A 70 17.08 -17.19 -10.35
CA LYS A 70 16.07 -17.84 -11.20
C LYS A 70 15.17 -18.83 -10.43
N GLU A 71 15.72 -19.50 -9.42
CA GLU A 71 14.93 -20.41 -8.59
C GLU A 71 13.92 -19.64 -7.71
N LEU A 72 14.30 -18.47 -7.19
CA LEU A 72 13.42 -17.62 -6.40
C LEU A 72 12.35 -16.97 -7.28
N SER A 73 12.72 -16.49 -8.48
CA SER A 73 11.76 -15.89 -9.42
C SER A 73 10.65 -16.86 -9.83
N THR A 74 10.96 -18.14 -10.05
CA THR A 74 9.95 -19.16 -10.40
C THR A 74 8.98 -19.51 -9.25
N LYS A 75 9.31 -19.17 -8.00
CA LYS A 75 8.44 -19.38 -6.83
C LYS A 75 7.54 -18.18 -6.53
N ILE A 76 7.76 -17.05 -7.21
CA ILE A 76 7.01 -15.82 -6.99
C ILE A 76 5.90 -15.75 -8.03
N ASN A 77 4.67 -15.68 -7.54
CA ASN A 77 3.52 -15.36 -8.37
C ASN A 77 3.68 -13.98 -8.98
N SER A 78 3.39 -13.86 -10.28
CA SER A 78 3.35 -12.57 -10.98
C SER A 78 2.38 -11.62 -10.29
N ILE A 79 2.75 -10.34 -10.19
CA ILE A 79 1.83 -9.29 -9.68
C ILE A 79 0.61 -9.12 -10.60
N PHE A 80 0.68 -9.63 -11.83
CA PHE A 80 -0.42 -9.64 -12.81
C PHE A 80 -1.26 -10.92 -12.76
N GLN A 81 -0.96 -11.87 -11.86
CA GLN A 81 -1.76 -13.08 -11.71
C GLN A 81 -3.15 -12.73 -11.17
N PHE A 82 -4.15 -12.84 -12.03
CA PHE A 82 -5.55 -12.57 -11.70
C PHE A 82 -6.36 -13.85 -11.59
N ASN A 83 -7.05 -14.03 -10.45
CA ASN A 83 -8.01 -15.08 -10.22
C ASN A 83 -9.39 -14.47 -9.98
N SER A 84 -10.32 -14.73 -10.91
CA SER A 84 -11.69 -14.24 -10.80
C SER A 84 -12.41 -14.86 -9.60
N ARG A 85 -13.12 -14.02 -8.84
CA ARG A 85 -13.96 -14.43 -7.71
C ARG A 85 -15.13 -15.23 -8.25
N LYS A 86 -15.34 -16.43 -7.68
CA LYS A 86 -16.42 -17.34 -8.13
C LYS A 86 -17.76 -17.02 -7.48
N ILE A 87 -17.71 -16.40 -6.30
CA ILE A 87 -18.88 -16.04 -5.50
C ILE A 87 -18.64 -14.69 -4.82
N GLU A 88 -19.72 -14.10 -4.34
CA GLU A 88 -19.72 -12.98 -3.41
C GLU A 88 -20.27 -13.47 -2.06
N ARG A 89 -19.53 -13.21 -0.97
CA ARG A 89 -19.94 -13.51 0.40
C ARG A 89 -20.58 -12.26 1.00
N THR A 90 -21.88 -12.33 1.27
CA THR A 90 -22.70 -11.17 1.69
C THR A 90 -23.11 -11.20 3.15
N SER A 91 -22.55 -12.11 3.96
CA SER A 91 -22.82 -12.19 5.42
C SER A 91 -22.25 -11.00 6.22
N SER A 92 -21.37 -10.23 5.59
CA SER A 92 -20.70 -9.05 6.13
C SER A 92 -20.43 -8.07 4.99
N PHE A 93 -20.45 -6.77 5.27
CA PHE A 93 -20.07 -5.72 4.35
C PHE A 93 -18.64 -5.25 4.64
N ASN A 94 -17.69 -5.58 3.77
CA ASN A 94 -16.27 -5.28 3.99
C ASN A 94 -15.73 -4.38 2.89
N ALA A 95 -15.00 -3.34 3.30
CA ALA A 95 -14.53 -2.32 2.38
C ALA A 95 -13.00 -2.27 2.34
N VAL A 96 -12.46 -2.02 1.15
CA VAL A 96 -11.04 -1.67 0.99
C VAL A 96 -10.94 -0.16 0.85
N PHE A 97 -10.13 0.49 1.67
CA PHE A 97 -9.81 1.91 1.55
C PHE A 97 -8.32 2.10 1.26
N LEU A 98 -8.02 2.63 0.08
CA LEU A 98 -6.67 2.74 -0.46
C LEU A 98 -6.41 4.18 -0.92
N VAL A 99 -5.37 4.81 -0.36
CA VAL A 99 -4.81 6.09 -0.84
C VAL A 99 -3.38 5.80 -1.30
N PRO A 100 -3.12 5.63 -2.61
CA PRO A 100 -1.81 5.17 -3.07
C PRO A 100 -0.66 6.09 -2.62
N THR A 101 0.37 5.52 -2.02
CA THR A 101 1.54 6.30 -1.55
C THR A 101 2.32 6.91 -2.71
N GLY A 102 2.79 8.15 -2.49
CA GLY A 102 3.66 8.88 -3.42
C GLY A 102 2.93 9.62 -4.54
N ILE A 103 1.60 9.64 -4.56
CA ILE A 103 0.81 10.34 -5.59
C ILE A 103 0.47 11.81 -5.27
N GLY A 104 0.94 12.32 -4.12
CA GLY A 104 0.60 13.67 -3.64
C GLY A 104 -0.90 13.85 -3.42
N ALA A 105 -1.53 12.92 -2.70
CA ALA A 105 -2.95 13.00 -2.38
C ALA A 105 -3.21 14.08 -1.32
N GLU A 106 -4.26 14.88 -1.49
CA GLU A 106 -4.63 15.94 -0.53
C GLU A 106 -5.00 15.38 0.86
N ILE A 107 -5.62 14.20 0.89
CA ILE A 107 -5.94 13.43 2.09
C ILE A 107 -5.25 12.08 2.00
N GLY A 108 -4.34 11.79 2.92
CA GLY A 108 -3.51 10.58 2.92
C GLY A 108 -2.22 10.73 2.12
N GLY A 109 -1.82 11.97 1.77
CA GLY A 109 -0.51 12.25 1.17
C GLY A 109 0.59 12.47 2.21
N HIS A 110 0.23 12.67 3.47
CA HIS A 110 1.14 12.89 4.60
C HIS A 110 0.96 11.79 5.65
N ALA A 111 1.76 11.84 6.72
CA ALA A 111 1.78 10.78 7.73
C ALA A 111 0.43 10.66 8.47
N GLY A 112 -0.41 9.71 8.03
CA GLY A 112 -1.64 9.29 8.68
C GLY A 112 -2.76 10.33 8.71
N ASP A 113 -2.70 11.36 7.86
CA ASP A 113 -3.72 12.41 7.74
C ASP A 113 -5.06 11.88 7.18
N ALA A 114 -5.06 10.69 6.57
CA ALA A 114 -6.28 9.95 6.20
C ALA A 114 -6.91 9.12 7.34
N THR A 115 -6.30 9.07 8.53
CA THR A 115 -6.83 8.27 9.66
C THR A 115 -8.26 8.66 10.05
N PRO A 116 -8.63 9.96 10.14
CA PRO A 116 -10.02 10.34 10.43
C PRO A 116 -11.02 9.79 9.41
N VAL A 117 -10.65 9.78 8.11
CA VAL A 117 -11.47 9.17 7.05
C VAL A 117 -11.61 7.67 7.30
N ALA A 118 -10.50 6.97 7.55
CA ALA A 118 -10.53 5.54 7.84
C ALA A 118 -11.46 5.21 9.03
N ARG A 119 -11.44 6.02 10.09
CA ARG A 119 -12.35 5.86 11.24
C ARG A 119 -13.81 6.00 10.85
N VAL A 120 -14.17 6.99 10.02
CA VAL A 120 -15.56 7.15 9.57
C VAL A 120 -15.99 6.01 8.66
N LEU A 121 -15.14 5.58 7.72
CA LEU A 121 -15.46 4.46 6.82
C LEU A 121 -15.59 3.13 7.58
N ALA A 122 -14.79 2.94 8.64
CA ALA A 122 -14.85 1.78 9.51
C ALA A 122 -16.19 1.64 10.25
N GLU A 123 -16.86 2.74 10.61
CA GLU A 123 -18.18 2.70 11.27
C GLU A 123 -19.31 2.21 10.33
N VAL A 124 -19.13 2.32 9.02
CA VAL A 124 -20.13 1.93 8.01
C VAL A 124 -19.82 0.60 7.32
N CYS A 125 -18.80 -0.13 7.77
CA CYS A 125 -18.48 -1.49 7.31
C CYS A 125 -18.18 -2.42 8.50
N ASP A 126 -18.24 -3.73 8.27
CA ASP A 126 -17.91 -4.71 9.31
C ASP A 126 -16.40 -4.86 9.46
N HIS A 127 -15.66 -4.84 8.33
CA HIS A 127 -14.20 -4.75 8.31
C HIS A 127 -13.71 -3.74 7.27
N LEU A 128 -12.74 -2.91 7.68
CA LEU A 128 -12.03 -1.98 6.81
C LEU A 128 -10.62 -2.49 6.52
N ILE A 129 -10.33 -2.81 5.26
CA ILE A 129 -9.00 -3.20 4.82
C ILE A 129 -8.29 -1.94 4.36
N THR A 130 -7.20 -1.58 5.01
CA THR A 130 -6.41 -0.39 4.67
C THR A 130 -4.93 -0.66 4.87
N HIS A 131 -4.10 0.35 4.60
CA HIS A 131 -2.66 0.17 4.49
C HIS A 131 -1.89 1.21 5.32
N PRO A 132 -0.59 0.97 5.57
CA PRO A 132 0.24 1.79 6.45
C PRO A 132 0.05 3.29 6.27
N ASN A 133 0.19 3.79 5.03
CA ASN A 133 0.11 5.22 4.70
C ASN A 133 -1.19 5.91 5.13
N VAL A 134 -2.32 5.19 5.26
CA VAL A 134 -3.57 5.78 5.73
C VAL A 134 -3.58 6.03 7.24
N VAL A 135 -2.91 5.18 8.02
CA VAL A 135 -3.03 5.14 9.49
C VAL A 135 -1.72 5.39 10.24
N ASN A 136 -0.59 5.42 9.53
CA ASN A 136 0.71 5.65 10.11
C ASN A 136 1.02 7.14 10.17
N ALA A 137 0.87 7.71 11.35
CA ALA A 137 1.21 9.09 11.67
C ALA A 137 2.45 9.12 12.58
N SER A 138 3.57 8.54 12.11
CA SER A 138 4.84 8.51 12.84
C SER A 138 4.75 7.83 14.21
N ASP A 139 4.84 8.54 15.33
CA ASP A 139 4.66 7.93 16.65
C ASP A 139 3.17 7.81 17.08
N ILE A 140 2.24 8.20 16.20
CA ILE A 140 0.77 8.15 16.40
C ILE A 140 0.15 7.15 15.42
N ASN A 141 -0.82 6.35 15.90
CA ASN A 141 -1.63 5.49 15.04
C ASN A 141 -3.01 5.28 15.67
N GLU A 142 -4.05 5.76 15.01
CA GLU A 142 -5.46 5.66 15.44
C GLU A 142 -6.26 4.73 14.52
N ILE A 143 -5.64 3.59 14.12
CA ILE A 143 -6.31 2.56 13.33
C ILE A 143 -7.61 2.08 14.02
N PRO A 144 -8.72 1.96 13.28
CA PRO A 144 -9.99 1.44 13.82
C PRO A 144 -9.87 -0.02 14.29
N GLU A 145 -10.62 -0.41 15.31
CA GLU A 145 -10.55 -1.77 15.89
C GLU A 145 -10.95 -2.88 14.92
N ASN A 146 -11.87 -2.59 14.00
CA ASN A 146 -12.34 -3.51 12.96
C ASN A 146 -11.52 -3.44 11.67
N ALA A 147 -10.42 -2.68 11.64
CA ALA A 147 -9.59 -2.54 10.46
C ALA A 147 -8.49 -3.61 10.37
N PHE A 148 -8.20 -4.06 9.15
CA PHE A 148 -7.03 -4.86 8.84
C PHE A 148 -5.93 -3.96 8.31
N TYR A 149 -4.79 -3.95 9.01
CA TYR A 149 -3.57 -3.27 8.60
C TYR A 149 -2.82 -4.12 7.57
N VAL A 150 -2.92 -3.78 6.29
CA VAL A 150 -2.44 -4.62 5.18
C VAL A 150 -1.55 -3.79 4.25
N GLU A 151 -0.33 -4.27 4.04
CA GLU A 151 0.63 -3.68 3.10
C GLU A 151 0.02 -3.62 1.66
N GLY A 152 0.31 -2.56 0.89
CA GLY A 152 -0.32 -2.28 -0.41
C GLY A 152 -0.15 -3.37 -1.47
N SER A 153 0.99 -4.07 -1.51
CA SER A 153 1.16 -5.23 -2.41
C SER A 153 0.27 -6.40 -1.99
N ALA A 154 0.06 -6.59 -0.69
CA ALA A 154 -0.84 -7.61 -0.18
C ALA A 154 -2.32 -7.26 -0.44
N ILE A 155 -2.71 -5.97 -0.39
CA ILE A 155 -4.03 -5.51 -0.87
C ILE A 155 -4.18 -5.79 -2.37
N SER A 156 -3.15 -5.51 -3.16
CA SER A 156 -3.17 -5.80 -4.60
C SER A 156 -3.39 -7.29 -4.86
N ASN A 157 -2.65 -8.16 -4.19
CA ASN A 157 -2.83 -9.62 -4.30
C ASN A 157 -4.21 -10.10 -3.83
N LEU A 158 -4.74 -9.51 -2.75
CA LEU A 158 -6.10 -9.79 -2.28
C LEU A 158 -7.11 -9.44 -3.38
N MET A 159 -7.05 -8.24 -3.94
CA MET A 159 -7.98 -7.78 -4.98
C MET A 159 -7.84 -8.59 -6.28
N MET A 160 -6.61 -8.96 -6.63
CA MET A 160 -6.30 -9.85 -7.76
C MET A 160 -6.74 -11.29 -7.52
N GLY A 161 -7.19 -11.66 -6.32
CA GLY A 161 -7.60 -13.03 -5.96
C GLY A 161 -6.42 -14.01 -5.84
N SER A 162 -5.20 -13.51 -5.68
CA SER A 162 -3.96 -14.31 -5.56
C SER A 162 -3.50 -14.49 -4.10
N SER A 163 -4.16 -13.84 -3.14
CA SER A 163 -4.00 -14.09 -1.70
C SER A 163 -5.31 -14.01 -0.92
N ALA A 164 -5.28 -14.57 0.29
CA ALA A 164 -6.26 -14.39 1.34
C ALA A 164 -5.57 -13.88 2.61
N LEU A 165 -6.35 -13.31 3.52
CA LEU A 165 -5.91 -12.74 4.78
C LEU A 165 -6.51 -13.55 5.94
N GLN A 166 -5.66 -13.95 6.88
CA GLN A 166 -6.07 -14.57 8.13
C GLN A 166 -5.95 -13.54 9.26
N PRO A 167 -7.05 -13.05 9.85
CA PRO A 167 -7.00 -12.15 11.00
C PRO A 167 -6.18 -12.73 12.17
N LYS A 168 -5.46 -11.86 12.88
CA LYS A 168 -4.59 -12.25 14.00
C LYS A 168 -4.93 -11.42 15.24
N ASN A 169 -4.94 -12.08 16.40
CA ASN A 169 -5.06 -11.39 17.69
C ASN A 169 -3.74 -10.75 18.11
N LYS A 170 -2.61 -11.38 17.72
CA LYS A 170 -1.26 -10.88 17.91
C LYS A 170 -0.30 -11.49 16.89
N ASN A 171 0.78 -10.78 16.60
CA ASN A 171 1.93 -11.24 15.83
C ASN A 171 3.21 -11.18 16.66
N ARG A 172 4.11 -12.13 16.42
CA ARG A 172 5.52 -12.03 16.78
C ARG A 172 6.22 -11.13 15.76
N VAL A 173 6.77 -10.01 16.19
CA VAL A 173 7.37 -9.00 15.29
C VAL A 173 8.89 -9.07 15.35
N LEU A 174 9.52 -9.28 14.19
CA LEU A 174 10.95 -9.05 14.01
C LEU A 174 11.16 -7.58 13.67
N VAL A 175 12.03 -6.90 14.40
CA VAL A 175 12.37 -5.50 14.11
C VAL A 175 13.78 -5.46 13.54
N ILE A 176 13.93 -4.87 12.36
CA ILE A 176 15.22 -4.67 11.71
C ILE A 176 15.45 -3.18 11.62
N ILE A 177 16.59 -2.71 12.14
CA ILE A 177 16.95 -1.30 12.13
C ILE A 177 18.34 -1.12 11.53
N ASP A 178 18.61 0.02 10.90
CA ASP A 178 19.98 0.35 10.51
C ASP A 178 20.87 0.55 11.74
N ASN A 179 22.13 0.11 11.63
CA ASN A 179 23.15 0.54 12.57
C ASN A 179 23.49 2.00 12.28
N HIS A 180 23.15 2.89 13.22
CA HIS A 180 23.28 4.33 13.01
C HIS A 180 24.66 4.83 13.49
N GLU A 181 25.29 5.75 12.74
CA GLU A 181 26.57 6.36 13.13
C GLU A 181 26.49 7.12 14.46
N ILE A 182 25.33 7.76 14.69
CA ILE A 182 24.93 8.36 15.96
C ILE A 182 24.16 7.32 16.77
N GLU A 183 24.80 6.76 17.79
CA GLU A 183 24.25 5.65 18.60
C GLU A 183 22.90 5.99 19.25
N MET A 184 22.68 7.27 19.58
CA MET A 184 21.43 7.77 20.18
C MET A 184 20.20 7.39 19.36
N PHE A 185 20.19 7.58 18.03
CA PHE A 185 19.03 7.28 17.20
C PHE A 185 18.72 5.77 17.17
N ALA A 186 19.75 4.92 17.09
CA ALA A 186 19.55 3.47 17.19
C ALA A 186 19.03 3.05 18.58
N ASN A 187 19.49 3.71 19.65
CA ASN A 187 19.04 3.45 21.01
C ASN A 187 17.60 3.92 21.24
N ASP A 188 17.21 5.07 20.69
CA ASP A 188 15.85 5.59 20.78
C ASP A 188 14.87 4.69 20.03
N THR A 189 15.22 4.19 18.84
CA THR A 189 14.40 3.19 18.14
C THR A 189 14.24 1.90 18.96
N VAL A 190 15.31 1.41 19.62
CA VAL A 190 15.22 0.24 20.52
C VAL A 190 14.37 0.53 21.76
N ASN A 191 14.46 1.75 22.31
CA ASN A 191 13.63 2.20 23.43
C ASN A 191 12.15 2.29 23.00
N ALA A 192 11.86 2.76 21.80
CA ALA A 192 10.51 2.78 21.24
C ALA A 192 9.93 1.35 21.12
N VAL A 193 10.72 0.38 20.64
CA VAL A 193 10.32 -1.04 20.67
C VAL A 193 10.09 -1.52 22.10
N SER A 194 10.95 -1.14 23.05
CA SER A 194 10.78 -1.50 24.46
C SER A 194 9.51 -0.90 25.07
N ALA A 195 9.18 0.36 24.72
CA ALA A 195 7.94 1.02 25.12
C ALA A 195 6.72 0.30 24.55
N ALA A 196 6.76 -0.13 23.28
CA ALA A 196 5.72 -0.93 22.65
C ALA A 196 5.44 -2.25 23.38
N ARG A 197 6.52 -2.95 23.76
CA ARG A 197 6.44 -4.19 24.56
C ARG A 197 5.81 -3.92 25.93
N ALA A 198 6.20 -2.83 26.59
CA ALA A 198 5.79 -2.51 27.95
C ALA A 198 4.36 -1.96 28.06
N THR A 199 3.88 -1.22 27.06
CA THR A 199 2.64 -0.43 27.17
C THR A 199 1.44 -1.07 26.49
N TYR A 200 1.61 -1.68 25.31
CA TYR A 200 0.53 -2.35 24.59
C TYR A 200 0.83 -3.81 24.25
N GLY A 201 1.88 -4.39 24.85
CA GLY A 201 2.12 -5.83 24.83
C GLY A 201 2.63 -6.36 23.49
N LEU A 202 3.39 -5.55 22.73
CA LEU A 202 4.04 -6.02 21.51
C LEU A 202 4.94 -7.24 21.79
N ASP A 203 4.76 -8.31 21.01
CA ASP A 203 5.61 -9.50 21.07
C ASP A 203 6.79 -9.32 20.10
N CYS A 204 7.83 -8.61 20.53
CA CYS A 204 9.04 -8.43 19.73
C CYS A 204 9.99 -9.62 19.93
N VAL A 205 10.29 -10.36 18.86
CA VAL A 205 11.16 -11.54 18.88
C VAL A 205 12.61 -11.13 19.09
N LYS A 206 13.06 -10.14 18.33
CA LYS A 206 14.43 -9.62 18.33
C LYS A 206 14.46 -8.27 17.62
N VAL A 207 15.40 -7.43 18.00
CA VAL A 207 15.85 -6.27 17.21
C VAL A 207 17.19 -6.62 16.56
N VAL A 208 17.28 -6.50 15.24
CA VAL A 208 18.51 -6.72 14.48
C VAL A 208 19.01 -5.37 13.97
N LYS A 209 20.23 -4.99 14.38
CA LYS A 209 20.92 -3.80 13.84
C LYS A 209 21.72 -4.23 12.60
N VAL A 210 21.46 -3.63 11.45
CA VAL A 210 22.11 -3.99 10.17
C VAL A 210 23.36 -3.13 9.97
N ASP A 211 24.50 -3.80 9.78
CA ASP A 211 25.80 -3.15 9.51
C ASP A 211 26.51 -3.90 8.36
N PRO A 212 26.82 -3.24 7.23
CA PRO A 212 26.50 -1.86 6.90
C PRO A 212 24.99 -1.62 6.71
N PRO A 213 24.48 -0.41 7.01
CA PRO A 213 23.09 -0.01 6.78
C PRO A 213 22.58 -0.31 5.37
N ILE A 214 21.26 -0.41 5.24
CA ILE A 214 20.60 -0.41 3.92
C ILE A 214 20.70 1.02 3.38
N LYS A 215 20.92 1.17 2.07
CA LYS A 215 20.93 2.50 1.46
C LYS A 215 19.62 2.71 0.73
N MET A 216 18.80 3.61 1.24
CA MET A 216 17.57 4.04 0.58
C MET A 216 17.78 5.48 0.10
N HIS A 217 17.61 5.74 -1.18
CA HIS A 217 17.68 7.10 -1.75
C HIS A 217 16.31 7.46 -2.29
N ALA A 218 15.73 8.57 -1.83
CA ALA A 218 14.45 9.04 -2.36
C ALA A 218 14.64 9.89 -3.62
N GLU A 219 13.77 9.70 -4.61
CA GLU A 219 13.80 10.43 -5.88
C GLU A 219 12.37 10.79 -6.32
N PHE A 220 12.21 11.92 -7.02
CA PHE A 220 10.96 12.23 -7.73
C PHE A 220 11.06 11.78 -9.19
N VAL A 221 10.09 11.01 -9.66
CA VAL A 221 10.00 10.60 -11.07
C VAL A 221 9.35 11.68 -11.93
N GLN A 222 9.40 11.52 -13.26
CA GLN A 222 8.91 12.53 -14.21
C GLN A 222 7.43 12.92 -14.00
N SER A 223 6.62 12.00 -13.46
CA SER A 223 5.21 12.25 -13.11
C SER A 223 5.03 13.13 -11.85
N GLY A 224 6.10 13.49 -11.16
CA GLY A 224 6.09 14.21 -9.87
C GLY A 224 5.86 13.31 -8.66
N ARG A 225 5.69 11.99 -8.87
CA ARG A 225 5.55 11.02 -7.78
C ARG A 225 6.84 10.79 -7.03
N ALA A 226 6.72 10.51 -5.73
CA ALA A 226 7.83 10.03 -4.93
C ALA A 226 8.11 8.53 -5.22
N ALA A 227 9.38 8.20 -5.40
CA ALA A 227 9.93 6.86 -5.61
C ALA A 227 11.35 6.81 -5.02
N GLY A 228 12.19 5.88 -5.47
CA GLY A 228 13.60 5.89 -5.08
C GLY A 228 14.37 4.66 -5.53
N ARG A 229 15.53 4.47 -4.88
CA ARG A 229 16.43 3.33 -5.08
C ARG A 229 16.81 2.73 -3.75
N ILE A 230 16.89 1.40 -3.70
CA ILE A 230 17.29 0.68 -2.50
C ILE A 230 18.46 -0.21 -2.86
N TYR A 231 19.55 -0.12 -2.09
CA TYR A 231 20.72 -0.96 -2.20
C TYR A 231 20.96 -1.76 -0.93
N GLY A 232 21.42 -3.00 -1.09
CA GLY A 232 21.71 -3.87 0.05
C GLY A 232 20.50 -4.68 0.54
N PHE A 233 19.50 -4.90 -0.31
CA PHE A 233 18.33 -5.71 0.02
C PHE A 233 18.70 -7.17 0.32
N ASP A 234 19.81 -7.66 -0.21
CA ASP A 234 20.39 -8.98 0.09
C ASP A 234 20.62 -9.19 1.60
N ARG A 235 21.05 -8.15 2.33
CA ARG A 235 21.24 -8.22 3.80
C ARG A 235 19.93 -8.45 4.54
N LEU A 236 18.86 -7.77 4.11
CA LEU A 236 17.51 -8.03 4.64
C LEU A 236 17.07 -9.46 4.36
N ARG A 237 17.28 -9.93 3.13
CA ARG A 237 16.96 -11.32 2.75
C ARG A 237 17.66 -12.32 3.67
N THR A 238 18.97 -12.17 3.91
CA THR A 238 19.71 -13.04 4.82
C THR A 238 19.11 -13.05 6.22
N ILE A 239 18.83 -11.87 6.79
CA ILE A 239 18.22 -11.77 8.14
C ILE A 239 16.86 -12.47 8.18
N LEU A 240 16.02 -12.27 7.17
CA LEU A 240 14.68 -12.86 7.10
C LEU A 240 14.74 -14.39 6.93
N GLU A 241 15.67 -14.90 6.14
CA GLU A 241 15.89 -16.34 5.93
C GLU A 241 16.41 -17.01 7.19
N GLU A 242 17.39 -16.42 7.88
CA GLU A 242 17.97 -16.94 9.13
C GLU A 242 16.94 -16.98 10.28
N ASN A 243 15.97 -16.08 10.27
CA ASN A 243 14.93 -15.99 11.31
C ASN A 243 13.59 -16.61 10.88
N LYS A 244 13.53 -17.28 9.73
CA LYS A 244 12.30 -17.83 9.16
C LYS A 244 11.57 -18.75 10.16
N GLY A 245 10.29 -18.49 10.36
CA GLY A 245 9.42 -19.24 11.28
C GLY A 245 9.39 -18.71 12.72
N ASN A 246 10.32 -17.84 13.11
CA ASN A 246 10.37 -17.27 14.46
C ASN A 246 9.50 -16.02 14.62
N PHE A 247 9.12 -15.38 13.52
CA PHE A 247 8.28 -14.17 13.49
C PHE A 247 7.10 -14.35 12.54
N ASP A 248 6.08 -13.51 12.72
CA ASP A 248 4.86 -13.47 11.91
C ASP A 248 4.76 -12.19 11.07
N ALA A 249 5.44 -11.10 11.47
CA ALA A 249 5.48 -9.81 10.78
C ALA A 249 6.85 -9.12 10.97
N VAL A 250 7.18 -8.15 10.11
CA VAL A 250 8.48 -7.45 10.12
C VAL A 250 8.29 -5.94 10.12
N ALA A 251 8.97 -5.28 11.07
CA ALA A 251 9.11 -3.83 11.12
C ALA A 251 10.51 -3.45 10.63
N LEU A 252 10.59 -2.50 9.72
CA LEU A 252 11.84 -2.00 9.15
C LEU A 252 12.01 -0.53 9.54
N ALA A 253 13.15 -0.17 10.12
CA ALA A 253 13.51 1.22 10.34
C ALA A 253 14.88 1.51 9.73
N SER A 254 14.94 2.38 8.73
CA SER A 254 16.20 2.69 8.04
C SER A 254 16.33 4.18 7.80
N VAL A 255 17.56 4.63 7.63
CA VAL A 255 17.84 5.98 7.18
C VAL A 255 17.48 6.07 5.70
N VAL A 256 16.76 7.12 5.34
CA VAL A 256 16.42 7.39 3.94
C VAL A 256 17.16 8.65 3.53
N ASP A 257 18.10 8.51 2.62
CA ASP A 257 18.88 9.61 2.08
C ASP A 257 17.99 10.46 1.17
N VAL A 258 17.88 11.73 1.54
CA VAL A 258 17.08 12.75 0.89
C VAL A 258 17.96 14.01 0.83
N ASP A 259 17.93 14.71 -0.29
CA ASP A 259 18.67 15.98 -0.43
C ASP A 259 18.24 16.94 0.69
N ASP A 260 19.20 17.55 1.40
CA ASP A 260 18.96 18.54 2.48
C ASP A 260 17.91 19.60 2.08
N GLN A 261 17.91 20.02 0.80
CA GLN A 261 16.94 20.98 0.29
C GLN A 261 15.50 20.46 0.32
N TYR A 262 15.29 19.17 0.10
CA TYR A 262 13.97 18.53 0.17
C TYR A 262 13.44 18.43 1.60
N HIS A 263 14.30 18.21 2.60
CA HIS A 263 13.89 18.25 4.00
C HIS A 263 13.32 19.62 4.38
N GLU A 264 14.06 20.68 4.09
CA GLU A 264 13.62 22.05 4.40
C GLU A 264 12.39 22.45 3.58
N ASP A 265 12.35 22.12 2.28
CA ASP A 265 11.22 22.40 1.41
C ASP A 265 9.93 21.68 1.85
N TYR A 266 10.03 20.44 2.33
CA TYR A 266 8.86 19.66 2.75
C TYR A 266 8.12 20.32 3.91
N PHE A 267 8.86 20.78 4.95
CA PHE A 267 8.25 21.43 6.11
C PHE A 267 7.92 22.91 5.88
N SER A 268 8.60 23.59 4.95
CA SER A 268 8.41 25.04 4.70
C SER A 268 7.37 25.37 3.63
N ARG A 269 6.99 24.43 2.76
CA ARG A 269 6.05 24.67 1.65
C ARG A 269 4.59 24.36 1.97
N GLU A 270 4.17 24.52 3.22
CA GLU A 270 2.76 24.46 3.64
C GLU A 270 2.02 23.18 3.16
N GLY A 271 2.67 22.03 3.16
CA GLY A 271 2.08 20.76 2.73
C GLY A 271 1.84 20.63 1.22
N LEU A 272 2.37 21.53 0.39
CA LEU A 272 2.27 21.45 -1.07
C LEU A 272 3.25 20.44 -1.68
N MET A 273 4.28 20.06 -0.94
CA MET A 273 5.28 19.10 -1.38
C MET A 273 4.82 17.68 -1.08
N THR A 274 4.76 16.84 -2.11
CA THR A 274 4.59 15.40 -1.94
C THR A 274 5.64 14.84 -0.99
N ASN A 275 5.23 13.99 -0.05
CA ASN A 275 6.15 13.29 0.85
C ASN A 275 7.23 12.53 0.04
N PRO A 276 8.52 12.91 0.15
CA PRO A 276 9.60 12.30 -0.63
C PRO A 276 9.91 10.86 -0.19
N TRP A 277 9.73 10.53 1.10
CA TRP A 277 10.08 9.22 1.66
C TRP A 277 9.11 8.11 1.21
N GLY A 278 7.81 8.38 1.22
CA GLY A 278 6.79 7.33 1.12
C GLY A 278 6.92 6.39 -0.09
N GLY A 279 7.43 6.90 -1.22
CA GLY A 279 7.65 6.11 -2.43
C GLY A 279 8.65 4.97 -2.24
N VAL A 280 9.84 5.29 -1.74
CA VAL A 280 10.92 4.30 -1.54
C VAL A 280 10.60 3.34 -0.39
N GLU A 281 9.91 3.81 0.65
CA GLU A 281 9.42 2.96 1.75
C GLU A 281 8.41 1.91 1.27
N ALA A 282 7.48 2.32 0.39
CA ALA A 282 6.54 1.41 -0.24
C ALA A 282 7.27 0.36 -1.10
N MET A 283 8.27 0.76 -1.88
CA MET A 283 9.07 -0.18 -2.69
C MET A 283 9.74 -1.26 -1.82
N LEU A 284 10.33 -0.87 -0.68
CA LEU A 284 10.98 -1.79 0.25
C LEU A 284 9.99 -2.80 0.83
N THR A 285 8.87 -2.31 1.37
CA THR A 285 7.87 -3.14 2.04
C THR A 285 7.09 -4.04 1.08
N HIS A 286 6.85 -3.58 -0.16
CA HIS A 286 6.31 -4.40 -1.24
C HIS A 286 7.25 -5.57 -1.56
N ALA A 287 8.55 -5.30 -1.72
CA ALA A 287 9.52 -6.35 -2.03
C ALA A 287 9.60 -7.40 -0.91
N VAL A 288 9.65 -6.99 0.36
CA VAL A 288 9.63 -7.93 1.49
C VAL A 288 8.34 -8.75 1.53
N SER A 289 7.18 -8.11 1.42
CA SER A 289 5.88 -8.81 1.48
C SER A 289 5.71 -9.78 0.29
N MET A 290 6.16 -9.37 -0.89
CA MET A 290 6.10 -10.18 -2.10
C MET A 290 6.99 -11.42 -2.02
N LEU A 291 8.24 -11.28 -1.55
CA LEU A 291 9.19 -12.38 -1.49
C LEU A 291 8.90 -13.36 -0.35
N PHE A 292 8.56 -12.84 0.83
CA PHE A 292 8.49 -13.64 2.05
C PHE A 292 7.05 -13.98 2.48
N LYS A 293 6.03 -13.37 1.86
CA LYS A 293 4.60 -13.57 2.18
C LYS A 293 4.29 -13.28 3.65
N ILE A 294 4.90 -12.22 4.17
CA ILE A 294 4.78 -11.74 5.54
C ILE A 294 4.31 -10.28 5.53
N PRO A 295 3.52 -9.84 6.52
CA PRO A 295 3.28 -8.42 6.71
C PRO A 295 4.57 -7.66 6.98
N ALA A 296 4.75 -6.56 6.26
CA ALA A 296 5.86 -5.64 6.44
C ALA A 296 5.36 -4.20 6.52
N ALA A 297 6.04 -3.38 7.31
CA ALA A 297 5.90 -1.93 7.30
C ALA A 297 7.24 -1.27 7.60
N HIS A 298 7.37 -0.02 7.20
CA HIS A 298 8.59 0.77 7.34
C HIS A 298 8.28 2.10 8.04
N SER A 299 9.26 2.61 8.76
CA SER A 299 9.35 3.99 9.26
C SER A 299 10.78 4.51 9.04
N PRO A 300 10.96 5.81 8.78
CA PRO A 300 12.30 6.38 8.64
C PRO A 300 13.03 6.46 9.99
N MET A 301 14.36 6.47 9.96
CA MET A 301 15.23 6.89 11.06
C MET A 301 15.83 8.26 10.73
N LEU A 302 16.02 9.11 11.75
CA LEU A 302 16.72 10.39 11.61
C LEU A 302 18.11 10.20 10.99
N GLU A 303 18.45 11.05 10.03
CA GLU A 303 19.68 10.95 9.24
C GLU A 303 20.90 11.46 10.02
N ASN A 304 20.74 12.57 10.76
CA ASN A 304 21.82 13.25 11.46
C ASN A 304 21.31 14.23 12.53
N GLN A 305 22.23 14.76 13.35
CA GLN A 305 21.90 15.69 14.43
C GLN A 305 21.34 17.03 13.90
N LYS A 306 21.74 17.48 12.70
CA LYS A 306 21.23 18.73 12.12
C LYS A 306 19.72 18.63 11.87
N VAL A 307 19.25 17.52 11.31
CA VAL A 307 17.81 17.26 11.10
C VAL A 307 17.07 17.15 12.44
N ALA A 308 17.66 16.44 13.41
CA ALA A 308 17.07 16.28 14.74
C ALA A 308 16.93 17.61 15.53
N ASP A 309 17.84 18.56 15.30
CA ASP A 309 17.88 19.86 15.98
C ASP A 309 17.09 20.96 15.23
N PHE A 310 16.37 20.63 14.14
CA PHE A 310 15.58 21.60 13.41
C PHE A 310 14.48 22.22 14.28
N ASP A 311 14.52 23.55 14.45
CA ASP A 311 13.38 24.32 14.95
C ASP A 311 12.38 24.54 13.81
N LEU A 312 11.49 23.58 13.63
CA LEU A 312 10.45 23.61 12.59
C LEU A 312 9.36 24.66 12.87
N GLY A 313 9.33 25.25 14.08
CA GLY A 313 8.26 26.16 14.49
C GLY A 313 6.88 25.51 14.43
N LEU A 314 5.89 26.26 13.93
CA LEU A 314 4.56 25.72 13.64
C LEU A 314 4.52 25.22 12.20
N VAL A 315 4.46 23.91 12.04
CA VAL A 315 4.30 23.26 10.73
C VAL A 315 2.85 23.23 10.28
N GLU A 316 2.62 22.93 9.00
CA GLU A 316 1.29 22.65 8.49
C GLU A 316 0.63 21.49 9.28
N PRO A 317 -0.65 21.61 9.70
CA PRO A 317 -1.28 20.61 10.56
C PRO A 317 -1.20 19.15 10.13
N ARG A 318 -1.16 18.81 8.83
CA ARG A 318 -1.03 17.41 8.38
C ARG A 318 0.38 16.85 8.59
N LEU A 319 1.39 17.72 8.70
CA LEU A 319 2.77 17.36 9.00
C LEU A 319 3.06 17.30 10.52
N ALA A 320 2.12 17.77 11.35
CA ALA A 320 2.35 17.92 12.79
C ALA A 320 2.68 16.59 13.47
N ALA A 321 2.14 15.47 13.00
CA ALA A 321 2.46 14.15 13.54
C ALA A 321 3.94 13.79 13.36
N GLU A 322 4.54 14.16 12.22
CA GLU A 322 5.97 13.98 11.97
C GLU A 322 6.79 14.89 12.88
N ALA A 323 6.41 16.17 13.00
CA ALA A 323 7.14 17.16 13.80
C ALA A 323 7.14 16.89 15.32
N VAL A 324 6.13 16.19 15.86
CA VAL A 324 6.08 15.82 17.29
C VAL A 324 6.69 14.45 17.59
N SER A 325 7.17 13.73 16.57
CA SER A 325 7.69 12.38 16.69
C SER A 325 9.21 12.38 16.81
N LEU A 326 9.75 11.40 17.55
CA LEU A 326 11.19 11.23 17.71
C LEU A 326 11.72 10.05 16.89
N THR A 327 10.98 8.95 16.88
CA THR A 327 11.44 7.69 16.26
C THR A 327 10.61 7.26 15.07
N PHE A 328 9.40 7.80 14.91
CA PHE A 328 8.46 7.49 13.83
C PHE A 328 7.97 6.03 13.78
N VAL A 329 8.41 5.16 14.70
CA VAL A 329 8.20 3.70 14.62
C VAL A 329 6.93 3.22 15.31
N GLN A 330 6.34 3.97 16.27
CA GLN A 330 5.21 3.43 17.04
C GLN A 330 4.02 3.09 16.16
N CYS A 331 3.78 3.86 15.09
CA CYS A 331 2.68 3.58 14.19
C CYS A 331 2.76 2.21 13.52
N MET A 332 3.91 1.87 12.95
CA MET A 332 4.10 0.59 12.28
C MET A 332 4.07 -0.58 13.27
N LEU A 333 4.62 -0.39 14.48
CA LEU A 333 4.61 -1.43 15.51
C LEU A 333 3.17 -1.74 15.96
N LYS A 334 2.34 -0.71 16.16
CA LYS A 334 0.91 -0.88 16.51
C LYS A 334 0.14 -1.58 15.39
N GLY A 335 0.37 -1.21 14.12
CA GLY A 335 -0.26 -1.87 12.97
C GLY A 335 0.15 -3.33 12.80
N LEU A 336 1.47 -3.60 12.81
CA LEU A 336 2.02 -4.95 12.65
C LEU A 336 1.68 -5.87 13.82
N HIS A 337 1.40 -5.34 15.01
CA HIS A 337 0.96 -6.13 16.17
C HIS A 337 -0.25 -7.03 15.84
N ARG A 338 -1.17 -6.57 14.98
CA ARG A 338 -2.41 -7.29 14.63
C ARG A 338 -2.64 -7.45 13.13
N SER A 339 -1.66 -7.11 12.29
CA SER A 339 -1.75 -7.29 10.84
C SER A 339 -2.09 -8.75 10.48
N PRO A 340 -3.05 -9.00 9.56
CA PRO A 340 -3.43 -10.35 9.21
C PRO A 340 -2.28 -11.11 8.52
N ARG A 341 -2.22 -12.41 8.75
CA ARG A 341 -1.29 -13.28 8.03
C ARG A 341 -1.72 -13.40 6.56
N ILE A 342 -0.74 -13.30 5.65
CA ILE A 342 -0.95 -13.47 4.22
C ILE A 342 -0.94 -14.97 3.89
N ILE A 343 -1.99 -15.46 3.21
CA ILE A 343 -2.14 -16.84 2.75
C ILE A 343 -2.17 -16.84 1.23
N THR A 344 -1.25 -17.56 0.59
CA THR A 344 -1.16 -17.68 -0.88
C THR A 344 -1.30 -19.12 -1.37
N ASP A 345 -1.57 -20.07 -0.47
CA ASP A 345 -1.80 -21.47 -0.82
C ASP A 345 -3.18 -21.61 -1.47
N PRO A 346 -3.29 -21.95 -2.77
CA PRO A 346 -4.57 -22.02 -3.48
C PRO A 346 -5.56 -23.02 -2.87
N ASP A 347 -5.05 -24.07 -2.22
CA ASP A 347 -5.89 -25.10 -1.59
C ASP A 347 -6.52 -24.59 -0.29
N VAL A 348 -5.90 -23.61 0.35
CA VAL A 348 -6.33 -23.06 1.66
C VAL A 348 -7.06 -21.72 1.52
N MET A 349 -6.75 -20.91 0.50
CA MET A 349 -7.28 -19.55 0.33
C MET A 349 -8.82 -19.43 0.32
N ASN A 350 -9.52 -20.53 0.04
CA ASN A 350 -10.99 -20.58 -0.01
C ASN A 350 -11.64 -21.01 1.30
N GLU A 351 -10.86 -21.34 2.33
CA GLU A 351 -11.38 -21.71 3.64
C GLU A 351 -12.35 -20.63 4.18
N PRO A 352 -13.45 -21.01 4.85
CA PRO A 352 -14.49 -20.06 5.28
C PRO A 352 -14.00 -18.96 6.22
N ASP A 353 -13.03 -19.28 7.08
CA ASP A 353 -12.48 -18.36 8.10
C ASP A 353 -11.44 -17.37 7.53
N LEU A 354 -11.07 -17.51 6.25
CA LEU A 354 -10.15 -16.59 5.59
C LEU A 354 -10.89 -15.50 4.84
N PHE A 355 -10.33 -14.29 4.92
CA PHE A 355 -10.79 -13.14 4.17
C PHE A 355 -10.12 -13.14 2.80
N ASN A 356 -10.87 -13.40 1.73
CA ASN A 356 -10.37 -13.34 0.36
C ASN A 356 -11.20 -12.36 -0.49
N VAL A 357 -10.93 -12.27 -1.78
CA VAL A 357 -11.63 -11.33 -2.68
C VAL A 357 -13.15 -11.50 -2.69
N SER A 358 -13.68 -12.70 -2.42
CA SER A 358 -15.12 -12.92 -2.33
C SER A 358 -15.75 -12.24 -1.12
N ASN A 359 -14.97 -11.83 -0.12
CA ASN A 359 -15.44 -11.07 1.04
C ASN A 359 -15.50 -9.55 0.80
N VAL A 360 -14.93 -9.04 -0.30
CA VAL A 360 -14.85 -7.59 -0.58
C VAL A 360 -16.16 -7.09 -1.18
N SER A 361 -16.78 -6.10 -0.53
CA SER A 361 -18.04 -5.49 -0.92
C SER A 361 -17.87 -4.19 -1.72
N CYS A 362 -16.82 -3.40 -1.44
CA CYS A 362 -16.49 -2.22 -2.23
C CYS A 362 -15.03 -1.79 -2.06
N LEU A 363 -14.55 -0.98 -3.01
CA LEU A 363 -13.25 -0.30 -2.98
C LEU A 363 -13.47 1.22 -2.95
N VAL A 364 -12.83 1.91 -2.00
CA VAL A 364 -12.81 3.38 -1.90
C VAL A 364 -11.41 3.88 -2.24
N ILE A 365 -11.33 4.81 -3.20
CA ILE A 365 -10.07 5.39 -3.68
C ILE A 365 -10.21 6.89 -3.95
N PRO A 366 -9.10 7.66 -3.95
CA PRO A 366 -9.08 8.97 -4.60
C PRO A 366 -9.44 8.82 -6.09
N ASP A 367 -10.14 9.81 -6.65
CA ASP A 367 -10.43 9.84 -8.09
C ASP A 367 -9.12 9.80 -8.91
N LYS A 368 -9.21 9.35 -10.16
CA LYS A 368 -8.09 9.18 -11.12
C LYS A 368 -7.05 8.10 -10.78
N CYS A 369 -7.16 7.41 -9.63
CA CYS A 369 -6.21 6.37 -9.25
C CYS A 369 -6.47 5.04 -9.98
N ILE A 370 -5.59 4.65 -10.90
CA ILE A 370 -5.64 3.34 -11.58
C ILE A 370 -4.38 2.52 -11.28
N GLY A 371 -4.51 1.55 -10.38
CA GLY A 371 -3.52 0.51 -10.15
C GLY A 371 -4.13 -0.89 -10.30
N LEU A 372 -3.34 -1.93 -9.96
CA LEU A 372 -3.83 -3.31 -9.97
C LEU A 372 -5.12 -3.50 -9.14
N PRO A 373 -5.29 -2.92 -7.92
CA PRO A 373 -6.55 -3.02 -7.17
C PRO A 373 -7.77 -2.46 -7.92
N THR A 374 -7.63 -1.33 -8.62
CA THR A 374 -8.71 -0.69 -9.38
C THR A 374 -9.12 -1.54 -10.57
N LEU A 375 -8.14 -2.02 -11.36
CA LEU A 375 -8.39 -2.88 -12.51
C LEU A 375 -8.98 -4.24 -12.08
N ALA A 376 -8.51 -4.77 -10.95
CA ALA A 376 -9.08 -5.98 -10.38
C ALA A 376 -10.53 -5.75 -9.95
N ALA A 377 -10.85 -4.65 -9.24
CA ALA A 377 -12.21 -4.34 -8.84
C ALA A 377 -13.16 -4.24 -10.06
N LEU A 378 -12.71 -3.63 -11.15
CA LEU A 378 -13.43 -3.60 -12.43
C LEU A 378 -13.78 -5.02 -12.91
N LEU A 379 -12.78 -5.91 -13.04
CA LEU A 379 -12.99 -7.25 -13.58
C LEU A 379 -13.67 -8.23 -12.62
N GLN A 380 -13.59 -7.97 -11.30
CA GLN A 380 -14.29 -8.75 -10.28
C GLN A 380 -15.77 -8.34 -10.13
N GLY A 381 -16.20 -7.24 -10.74
CA GLY A 381 -17.54 -6.69 -10.50
C GLY A 381 -17.69 -6.06 -9.11
N ILE A 382 -16.59 -5.63 -8.48
CA ILE A 382 -16.61 -4.97 -7.17
C ILE A 382 -16.95 -3.49 -7.37
N PRO A 383 -17.95 -2.95 -6.63
CA PRO A 383 -18.23 -1.53 -6.61
C PRO A 383 -17.01 -0.67 -6.24
N VAL A 384 -16.72 0.35 -7.05
CA VAL A 384 -15.65 1.33 -6.82
C VAL A 384 -16.25 2.70 -6.54
N ILE A 385 -15.84 3.30 -5.43
CA ILE A 385 -16.23 4.63 -4.98
C ILE A 385 -15.00 5.54 -5.10
N ALA A 386 -15.02 6.43 -6.08
CA ALA A 386 -13.94 7.38 -6.36
C ALA A 386 -14.28 8.77 -5.80
N VAL A 387 -13.37 9.33 -5.00
CA VAL A 387 -13.58 10.58 -4.27
C VAL A 387 -12.86 11.75 -4.94
N ARG A 388 -13.62 12.75 -5.42
CA ARG A 388 -13.08 13.86 -6.24
C ARG A 388 -12.29 14.90 -5.47
N GLU A 389 -12.69 15.23 -4.24
CA GLU A 389 -11.98 16.24 -3.42
C GLU A 389 -10.53 15.85 -3.11
N ASN A 390 -10.22 14.55 -3.12
CA ASN A 390 -8.88 14.06 -2.85
C ASN A 390 -8.01 14.16 -4.11
N ILE A 391 -7.66 15.41 -4.43
CA ILE A 391 -6.81 15.79 -5.56
C ILE A 391 -5.46 15.08 -5.43
N ASN A 392 -4.91 14.68 -6.57
CA ASN A 392 -3.63 13.97 -6.66
C ASN A 392 -2.99 14.17 -8.04
N LEU A 393 -1.76 13.67 -8.20
CA LEU A 393 -0.96 13.82 -9.42
C LEU A 393 -1.39 12.92 -10.59
N MET A 394 -2.34 12.00 -10.40
CA MET A 394 -2.74 11.08 -11.47
C MET A 394 -3.59 11.79 -12.52
N ASN A 395 -3.40 11.43 -13.78
CA ASN A 395 -4.08 12.04 -14.92
C ASN A 395 -4.85 10.98 -15.72
N ASN A 396 -5.72 10.26 -15.03
CA ASN A 396 -6.62 9.28 -15.64
C ASN A 396 -8.07 9.75 -15.58
N ASP A 397 -8.87 9.27 -16.51
CA ASP A 397 -10.32 9.41 -16.49
C ASP A 397 -10.96 8.05 -16.21
N LEU A 398 -11.49 7.86 -14.99
CA LEU A 398 -12.14 6.61 -14.60
C LEU A 398 -13.43 6.35 -15.38
N ASP A 399 -14.09 7.37 -15.96
CA ASP A 399 -15.31 7.19 -16.75
C ASP A 399 -15.05 6.42 -18.06
N LYS A 400 -13.77 6.33 -18.50
CA LYS A 400 -13.37 5.58 -19.70
C LYS A 400 -13.26 4.08 -19.49
N LEU A 401 -13.26 3.62 -18.23
CA LEU A 401 -13.23 2.19 -17.94
C LEU A 401 -14.62 1.56 -18.20
N PRO A 402 -14.70 0.32 -18.70
CA PRO A 402 -15.95 -0.33 -19.09
C PRO A 402 -16.73 -0.86 -17.87
N TRP A 403 -17.13 0.03 -16.96
CA TRP A 403 -17.88 -0.31 -15.76
C TRP A 403 -19.24 -0.94 -16.09
N ALA A 404 -19.60 -1.97 -15.34
CA ALA A 404 -20.96 -2.48 -15.33
C ALA A 404 -21.92 -1.46 -14.68
N SER A 405 -23.23 -1.66 -14.89
CA SER A 405 -24.25 -0.86 -14.20
C SER A 405 -24.05 -0.93 -12.70
N ASP A 406 -24.14 0.21 -12.02
CA ASP A 406 -24.05 0.32 -10.55
C ASP A 406 -22.72 -0.19 -9.95
N GLN A 407 -21.66 -0.25 -10.75
CA GLN A 407 -20.32 -0.64 -10.31
C GLN A 407 -19.42 0.56 -9.99
N PHE A 408 -19.63 1.72 -10.60
CA PHE A 408 -18.78 2.91 -10.39
C PHE A 408 -19.58 4.07 -9.83
N TYR A 409 -19.08 4.64 -8.73
CA TYR A 409 -19.65 5.79 -8.05
C TYR A 409 -18.57 6.85 -7.88
N ARG A 410 -18.66 7.93 -8.66
CA ARG A 410 -17.87 9.12 -8.38
C ARG A 410 -18.64 10.02 -7.43
N VAL A 411 -18.03 10.34 -6.29
CA VAL A 411 -18.59 11.18 -5.23
C VAL A 411 -17.71 12.39 -5.00
N GLU A 412 -18.28 13.46 -4.45
CA GLU A 412 -17.53 14.70 -4.26
C GLU A 412 -16.56 14.59 -3.08
N ASN A 413 -16.93 13.92 -1.99
CA ASN A 413 -16.15 13.85 -0.75
C ASN A 413 -16.28 12.52 0.01
N TYR A 414 -15.45 12.32 1.04
CA TYR A 414 -15.48 11.10 1.85
C TYR A 414 -16.76 10.93 2.68
N TRP A 415 -17.51 12.01 2.97
CA TRP A 415 -18.82 11.89 3.63
C TRP A 415 -19.84 11.26 2.69
N GLU A 416 -19.85 11.67 1.43
CA GLU A 416 -20.65 11.02 0.40
C GLU A 416 -20.21 9.58 0.17
N ALA A 417 -18.90 9.29 0.20
CA ALA A 417 -18.39 7.92 0.11
C ALA A 417 -18.97 7.02 1.23
N ALA A 418 -18.97 7.49 2.47
CA ALA A 418 -19.60 6.79 3.60
C ALA A 418 -21.12 6.61 3.38
N GLY A 419 -21.80 7.61 2.83
CA GLY A 419 -23.22 7.52 2.45
C GLY A 419 -23.48 6.46 1.38
N VAL A 420 -22.64 6.38 0.35
CA VAL A 420 -22.72 5.34 -0.69
C VAL A 420 -22.47 3.96 -0.08
N MET A 421 -21.43 3.80 0.75
CA MET A 421 -21.17 2.55 1.47
C MET A 421 -22.37 2.12 2.32
N SER A 422 -22.99 3.04 3.05
CA SER A 422 -24.19 2.74 3.85
C SER A 422 -25.37 2.30 2.99
N ALA A 423 -25.55 2.88 1.81
CA ALA A 423 -26.59 2.46 0.87
C ALA A 423 -26.31 1.05 0.32
N LEU A 424 -25.08 0.78 -0.10
CA LEU A 424 -24.65 -0.54 -0.58
C LEU A 424 -24.81 -1.61 0.52
N LYS A 425 -24.37 -1.33 1.75
CA LYS A 425 -24.55 -2.21 2.93
C LYS A 425 -26.03 -2.53 3.19
N SER A 426 -26.92 -1.59 2.91
CA SER A 426 -28.37 -1.74 3.09
C SER A 426 -29.08 -2.40 1.89
N GLY A 427 -28.35 -2.75 0.82
CA GLY A 427 -28.94 -3.26 -0.42
C GLY A 427 -29.73 -2.21 -1.20
N ILE A 428 -29.47 -0.92 -0.98
CA ILE A 428 -30.15 0.20 -1.63
C ILE A 428 -29.26 0.73 -2.76
N THR A 429 -29.78 0.76 -3.99
CA THR A 429 -29.09 1.43 -5.11
C THR A 429 -28.94 2.93 -4.81
N PRO A 430 -27.71 3.48 -4.75
CA PRO A 430 -27.50 4.89 -4.37
C PRO A 430 -28.29 5.89 -5.23
N ASN A 431 -28.41 5.63 -6.53
CA ASN A 431 -29.16 6.47 -7.47
C ASN A 431 -30.67 6.56 -7.17
N SER A 432 -31.24 5.62 -6.41
CA SER A 432 -32.65 5.67 -5.99
C SER A 432 -32.96 6.84 -5.04
N MET A 433 -31.93 7.37 -4.36
CA MET A 433 -32.03 8.52 -3.47
C MET A 433 -31.83 9.86 -4.20
N ARG A 434 -31.46 9.85 -5.49
CA ARG A 434 -31.30 11.06 -6.32
C ARG A 434 -32.59 11.44 -7.04
N ARG A 435 -32.71 12.71 -7.46
CA ARG A 435 -33.89 13.23 -8.16
C ARG A 435 -33.50 14.04 -9.41
N PRO A 436 -34.31 13.97 -10.49
CA PRO A 436 -35.51 13.13 -10.64
C PRO A 436 -35.16 11.63 -10.70
N LEU A 437 -36.08 10.77 -10.27
CA LEU A 437 -35.89 9.33 -10.41
C LEU A 437 -36.18 8.94 -11.87
N ASN A 438 -35.27 8.21 -12.50
CA ASN A 438 -35.42 7.78 -13.88
C ASN A 438 -36.68 6.91 -14.06
N ALA A 439 -37.37 7.09 -15.19
CA ALA A 439 -38.51 6.26 -15.55
C ALA A 439 -38.09 4.79 -15.69
N THR A 440 -38.95 3.86 -15.26
CA THR A 440 -38.75 2.43 -15.43
C THR A 440 -38.66 2.06 -16.91
N LYS A 441 -37.58 1.38 -17.33
CA LYS A 441 -37.41 0.90 -18.70
C LYS A 441 -38.32 -0.32 -18.94
N VAL A 442 -39.10 -0.30 -20.03
CA VAL A 442 -40.01 -1.39 -20.42
C VAL A 442 -39.66 -1.86 -21.84
N GLU A 443 -39.31 -3.13 -22.01
CA GLU A 443 -39.11 -3.78 -23.33
C GLU A 443 -40.33 -4.66 -23.64
N GLN A 444 -40.97 -4.46 -24.79
CA GLN A 444 -41.93 -5.43 -25.34
C GLN A 444 -41.21 -6.34 -26.33
N ARG A 445 -41.02 -7.61 -25.97
CA ARG A 445 -40.44 -8.64 -26.85
C ARG A 445 -41.54 -9.56 -27.36
N LYS A 446 -41.62 -9.72 -28.69
CA LYS A 446 -42.45 -10.74 -29.34
C LYS A 446 -41.58 -11.94 -29.68
N PHE A 447 -42.07 -13.14 -29.40
CA PHE A 447 -41.42 -14.41 -29.69
C PHE A 447 -41.95 -15.01 -30.98
#